data_AF-A0A0F9GLH9-F1
#
_entry.id   AF-A0A0F9GLH9-F1
#
_cell.length_a   1.000
_cell.length_b   1.000
_cell.length_c   1.000
_cell.angle_alpha   90.00
_cell.angle_beta   90.00
_cell.angle_gamma   90.00
#
_symmetry.space_group_name_H-M   'P 1'
#
loop_
_entity.id
_entity.type
_entity.pdbx_description
1 polymer ?
#
loop_
_entity_poly.entity_id
_entity_poly.type
_entity_poly.pdbx_seq_one_letter_code
_entity_poly.pdbx_strand_id
1 'polypeptide(L)'
;MASGDTLVVFTPLHNEPPSTAFATLDTRNQHPVLDFDAAANEDAIFSSVMPQHYGGGGVTVYLHYAMTSAVALTIDWDVAFERIGDDVLDIDADSFAAVNSVDNTTVLG
;
A
#
# COMPACT_ATOMS: atom_id res chain seq x y z
N MET A 1 -8.98 -11.12 17.40
CA MET A 1 -8.12 -11.74 16.38
C MET A 1 -6.84 -12.17 17.05
N ALA A 2 -6.24 -13.28 16.63
CA ALA A 2 -4.93 -13.71 17.08
C ALA A 2 -3.82 -13.03 16.25
N SER A 3 -2.60 -13.02 16.78
CA SER A 3 -1.44 -12.58 16.01
C SER A 3 -1.22 -13.52 14.81
N GLY A 4 -0.96 -12.94 13.64
CA GLY A 4 -0.76 -13.68 12.39
C GLY A 4 -2.02 -13.88 11.55
N ASP A 5 -3.21 -13.54 12.07
CA ASP A 5 -4.44 -13.56 11.29
C ASP A 5 -4.41 -12.48 10.19
N THR A 6 -4.88 -12.82 8.98
CA THR A 6 -5.09 -11.84 7.93
C THR A 6 -6.24 -10.90 8.31
N LEU A 7 -5.95 -9.60 8.44
CA LEU A 7 -6.95 -8.57 8.78
C LEU A 7 -7.82 -8.21 7.57
N VAL A 8 -7.19 -7.98 6.42
CA VAL A 8 -7.82 -7.55 5.17
C VAL A 8 -6.91 -7.92 4.00
N VAL A 9 -7.50 -8.06 2.80
CA VAL A 9 -6.77 -8.26 1.56
C VAL A 9 -7.18 -7.17 0.58
N PHE A 10 -6.19 -6.38 0.15
CA PHE A 10 -6.36 -5.45 -0.95
C PHE A 10 -5.84 -6.06 -2.25
N THR A 11 -6.56 -5.78 -3.34
CA THR A 11 -6.13 -6.12 -4.70
C THR A 11 -5.92 -4.83 -5.47
N PRO A 12 -5.23 -4.85 -6.62
CA PRO A 12 -5.07 -3.66 -7.47
C PRO A 12 -6.39 -2.99 -7.84
N LEU A 13 -7.49 -3.75 -7.90
CA LEU A 13 -8.82 -3.22 -8.22
C LEU A 13 -9.49 -2.47 -7.06
N HIS A 14 -8.89 -2.48 -5.86
CA HIS A 14 -9.35 -1.72 -4.69
C HIS A 14 -8.65 -0.36 -4.56
N ASN A 15 -7.77 0.01 -5.51
CA ASN A 15 -7.08 1.30 -5.45
C ASN A 15 -8.08 2.45 -5.57
N GLU A 16 -7.96 3.42 -4.67
CA GLU A 16 -8.65 4.69 -4.66
C GLU A 16 -7.64 5.78 -5.04
N PRO A 17 -7.20 5.85 -6.31
CA PRO A 17 -6.02 6.63 -6.69
C PRO A 17 -6.18 8.11 -6.34
N PRO A 18 -5.12 8.77 -5.84
CA PRO A 18 -5.13 10.21 -5.67
C PRO A 18 -5.27 10.93 -7.02
N SER A 19 -5.55 12.23 -6.98
CA SER A 19 -5.77 13.03 -8.20
C SER A 19 -4.52 13.13 -9.11
N THR A 20 -3.33 12.92 -8.56
CA THR A 20 -2.03 13.01 -9.23
C THR A 20 -1.05 12.01 -8.63
N ALA A 21 0.02 11.66 -9.36
CA ALA A 21 1.10 10.78 -8.87
C ALA A 21 0.57 9.45 -8.31
N PHE A 22 -0.30 8.79 -9.08
CA PHE A 22 -0.92 7.53 -8.68
C PHE A 22 -0.44 6.38 -9.56
N ALA A 23 -0.26 5.22 -8.96
CA ALA A 23 0.02 4.00 -9.71
C ALA A 23 -1.17 3.63 -10.61
N THR A 24 -0.88 3.25 -11.84
CA THR A 24 -1.91 2.99 -12.85
C THR A 24 -2.32 1.52 -12.90
N LEU A 25 -3.60 1.24 -13.16
CA LEU A 25 -4.06 -0.14 -13.29
C LEU A 25 -3.53 -0.76 -14.59
N ASP A 26 -2.85 -1.89 -14.48
CA ASP A 26 -2.34 -2.67 -15.61
C ASP A 26 -2.60 -4.18 -15.39
N THR A 27 -2.19 -4.99 -16.36
CA THR A 27 -2.21 -6.46 -16.28
C THR A 27 -0.84 -7.05 -16.57
N ARG A 28 -0.40 -7.99 -15.73
CA ARG A 28 0.79 -8.80 -15.98
C ARG A 28 0.41 -10.27 -16.02
N ASN A 29 0.60 -10.90 -17.18
CA ASN A 29 0.14 -12.27 -17.43
C ASN A 29 -1.36 -12.47 -17.09
N GLN A 30 -2.20 -11.49 -17.44
CA GLN A 30 -3.63 -11.44 -17.13
C GLN A 30 -4.01 -11.31 -15.65
N HIS A 31 -3.05 -11.03 -14.77
CA HIS A 31 -3.32 -10.65 -13.38
C HIS A 31 -3.32 -9.13 -13.26
N PRO A 32 -4.36 -8.50 -12.66
CA PRO A 32 -4.33 -7.09 -12.33
C PRO A 32 -3.12 -6.75 -11.46
N VAL A 33 -2.47 -5.63 -11.75
CA VAL A 33 -1.36 -5.04 -11.00
C VAL A 33 -1.52 -3.52 -10.97
N LEU A 34 -0.87 -2.86 -10.01
CA LEU A 34 -0.65 -1.42 -10.07
C LEU A 34 0.76 -1.19 -10.60
N ASP A 35 0.86 -0.49 -11.73
CA ASP A 35 2.11 -0.12 -12.39
C ASP A 35 2.59 1.23 -11.86
N PHE A 36 3.81 1.22 -11.31
CA PHE A 36 4.47 2.38 -10.71
C PHE A 36 5.60 2.87 -11.63
N ASP A 37 5.72 4.18 -11.79
CA ASP A 37 6.80 4.81 -12.52
C ASP A 37 8.15 4.67 -11.79
N ALA A 38 9.22 4.39 -12.53
CA ALA A 38 10.55 4.15 -11.95
C ALA A 38 11.33 5.43 -11.61
N ALA A 39 10.86 6.59 -12.06
CA ALA A 39 11.52 7.89 -11.94
C ALA A 39 10.70 8.89 -11.11
N ALA A 40 9.45 8.59 -10.78
CA ALA A 40 8.59 9.39 -9.93
C ALA A 40 8.10 8.58 -8.72
N ASN A 41 7.91 9.27 -7.60
CA ASN A 41 7.20 8.69 -6.47
C ASN A 41 5.71 8.71 -6.80
N GLU A 42 5.07 7.55 -6.67
CA GLU A 42 3.63 7.39 -6.91
C GLU A 42 3.00 6.62 -5.76
N ASP A 43 1.71 6.86 -5.56
CA ASP A 43 0.94 6.33 -4.45
C ASP A 43 -0.20 5.43 -4.91
N ALA A 44 -0.59 4.53 -4.01
CA ALA A 44 -1.83 3.76 -4.09
C ALA A 44 -2.51 3.81 -2.73
N ILE A 45 -3.80 4.15 -2.72
CA ILE A 45 -4.58 4.33 -1.49
C ILE A 45 -5.65 3.25 -1.43
N PHE A 46 -5.83 2.68 -0.24
CA PHE A 46 -6.81 1.64 0.00
C PHE A 46 -7.55 1.94 1.30
N SER A 47 -8.88 1.91 1.26
CA SER A 47 -9.71 2.09 2.45
C SER A 47 -10.40 0.80 2.87
N SER A 48 -10.52 0.58 4.17
CA SER A 48 -11.37 -0.47 4.73
C SER A 48 -11.68 -0.21 6.20
N VAL A 49 -12.57 -1.02 6.75
CA VAL A 49 -12.92 -0.99 8.17
C VAL A 49 -12.05 -1.98 8.92
N MET A 50 -11.30 -1.50 9.91
CA MET A 50 -10.58 -2.38 10.83
C MET A 50 -11.54 -3.40 11.45
N PRO A 51 -11.26 -4.72 11.40
CA PRO A 51 -12.16 -5.72 11.95
C PRO A 51 -12.52 -5.43 13.41
N GLN A 52 -13.82 -5.45 13.74
CA GLN A 52 -14.34 -5.07 15.07
C GLN A 52 -13.75 -5.89 16.24
N HIS A 53 -13.23 -7.07 15.94
CA HIS A 53 -12.63 -7.99 16.90
C HIS A 53 -11.09 -7.93 16.88
N TYR A 54 -10.49 -6.96 16.18
CA TYR A 54 -9.09 -6.63 16.30
C TYR A 54 -8.83 -6.10 17.72
N GLY A 55 -8.05 -6.85 18.51
CA GLY A 55 -7.84 -6.56 19.93
C GLY A 55 -6.80 -5.47 20.21
N GLY A 56 -6.33 -4.78 19.16
CA GLY A 56 -5.15 -3.91 19.22
C GLY A 56 -3.83 -4.66 18.97
N GLY A 57 -2.73 -3.91 18.90
CA GLY A 57 -1.39 -4.42 18.60
C GLY A 57 -0.80 -3.81 17.33
N GLY A 58 0.32 -4.38 16.88
CA GLY A 58 0.93 -4.02 15.59
C GLY A 58 0.21 -4.65 14.42
N VAL A 59 0.16 -3.93 13.30
CA VAL A 59 -0.32 -4.42 12.01
C VAL A 59 0.90 -4.71 11.12
N THR A 60 0.90 -5.84 10.43
CA THR A 60 1.91 -6.18 9.44
C THR A 60 1.33 -6.05 8.04
N VAL A 61 1.99 -5.29 7.18
CA VAL A 61 1.64 -5.18 5.76
C VAL A 61 2.56 -6.09 4.96
N TYR A 62 1.96 -6.98 4.17
CA TYR A 62 2.66 -7.79 3.18
C TYR A 62 2.46 -7.14 1.80
N LEU A 63 3.51 -6.47 1.31
CA LEU A 63 3.53 -5.87 -0.02
C LEU A 63 4.17 -6.84 -1.00
N HIS A 64 3.40 -7.21 -2.02
CA HIS A 64 3.88 -8.05 -3.11
C HIS A 64 4.15 -7.16 -4.32
N TYR A 65 5.37 -7.22 -4.84
CA TYR A 65 5.78 -6.45 -6.02
C TYR A 65 6.43 -7.35 -7.07
N ALA A 66 6.46 -6.87 -8.30
CA ALA A 66 7.20 -7.46 -9.40
C ALA A 66 7.79 -6.36 -10.26
N MET A 67 9.04 -6.54 -10.72
CA MET A 67 9.67 -5.57 -11.60
C MET A 67 9.32 -5.84 -13.07
N THR A 68 9.14 -4.77 -13.84
CA THR A 68 8.96 -4.87 -15.29
C THR A 68 10.22 -5.45 -15.96
N SER A 69 11.40 -4.93 -15.61
CA SER A 69 12.68 -5.33 -16.21
C SER A 69 13.91 -5.26 -15.30
N ALA A 70 13.83 -4.59 -14.13
CA ALA A 70 14.96 -4.46 -13.24
C ALA A 70 15.28 -5.79 -12.52
N VAL A 71 16.55 -6.20 -12.57
CA VAL A 71 17.08 -7.40 -11.88
C VAL A 71 18.33 -7.10 -11.04
N ALA A 72 18.69 -5.82 -10.94
CA ALA A 72 19.92 -5.38 -10.27
C ALA A 72 19.83 -3.95 -9.71
N LEU A 73 18.69 -3.28 -9.85
CA LEU A 73 18.47 -1.95 -9.26
C LEU A 73 17.88 -2.10 -7.85
N THR A 74 17.66 -0.97 -7.20
CA THR A 74 17.00 -0.91 -5.91
C THR A 74 15.53 -0.54 -6.07
N ILE A 75 14.73 -0.98 -5.10
CA ILE A 75 13.34 -0.58 -4.90
C ILE A 75 13.20 0.09 -3.53
N ASP A 76 12.30 1.06 -3.49
CA ASP A 76 11.95 1.82 -2.30
C ASP A 76 10.42 1.68 -2.12
N TRP A 77 9.97 1.27 -0.93
CA TRP A 77 8.55 1.14 -0.61
C TRP A 77 8.22 1.82 0.71
N ASP A 78 7.21 2.66 0.65
CA ASP A 78 6.65 3.38 1.80
C ASP A 78 5.25 2.86 2.13
N VAL A 79 4.98 2.68 3.42
CA VAL A 79 3.64 2.33 3.92
C VAL A 79 3.29 3.21 5.11
N ALA A 80 2.11 3.81 5.08
CA ALA A 80 1.53 4.55 6.19
C ALA A 80 0.05 4.19 6.34
N PHE A 81 -0.49 4.44 7.54
CA PHE A 81 -1.92 4.30 7.81
C PHE A 81 -2.49 5.63 8.25
N GLU A 82 -3.67 5.95 7.74
CA GLU A 82 -4.53 6.99 8.25
C GLU A 82 -5.73 6.37 8.98
N ARG A 83 -6.21 7.04 10.03
CA ARG A 83 -7.49 6.69 10.67
C ARG A 83 -8.56 7.67 10.23
N ILE A 84 -9.48 7.19 9.40
CA ILE A 84 -10.72 7.88 9.07
C ILE A 84 -11.78 7.49 10.12
N GLY A 85 -12.38 8.45 10.84
CA GLY A 85 -13.53 8.14 11.70
C GLY A 85 -13.80 9.04 12.91
N ASP A 86 -14.85 8.62 13.62
CA ASP A 86 -15.70 9.32 14.59
C ASP A 86 -15.03 10.43 15.43
N ASP A 87 -15.27 11.68 15.02
CA ASP A 87 -15.04 12.93 15.75
C ASP A 87 -13.61 13.47 15.90
N VAL A 88 -12.61 12.96 15.15
CA VAL A 88 -11.24 13.52 15.19
C VAL A 88 -10.75 14.02 13.84
N LEU A 89 -10.93 13.25 12.76
CA LEU A 89 -10.41 13.54 11.42
C LEU A 89 -11.47 13.17 10.37
N ASP A 90 -11.77 14.14 9.50
CA ASP A 90 -12.64 13.99 8.34
C ASP A 90 -11.80 13.64 7.11
N ILE A 91 -12.42 13.00 6.11
CA ILE A 91 -11.78 12.56 4.86
C ILE A 91 -11.29 13.74 4.00
N ASP A 92 -11.75 14.95 4.30
CA ASP A 92 -11.33 16.18 3.60
C ASP A 92 -9.91 16.65 4.00
N ALA A 93 -9.25 16.01 4.98
CA ALA A 93 -7.88 16.34 5.38
C ALA A 93 -7.05 15.10 5.73
N ASP A 94 -5.96 14.89 4.97
CA ASP A 94 -5.04 13.78 5.16
C ASP A 94 -4.21 13.91 6.46
N SER A 95 -4.03 12.79 7.15
CA SER A 95 -3.44 12.71 8.49
C SER A 95 -2.72 11.38 8.76
N PHE A 96 -2.04 10.87 7.74
CA PHE A 96 -1.28 9.63 7.83
C PHE A 96 -0.28 9.64 9.00
N ALA A 97 -0.18 8.50 9.68
CA ALA A 97 0.86 8.24 10.64
C ALA A 97 2.26 8.28 9.99
N ALA A 98 3.31 8.26 10.81
CA ALA A 98 4.67 8.22 10.31
C ALA A 98 4.89 7.02 9.36
N VAL A 99 5.53 7.30 8.22
CA VAL A 99 5.83 6.32 7.19
C VAL A 99 6.78 5.25 7.71
N ASN A 100 6.51 4.00 7.33
CA ASN A 100 7.45 2.90 7.48
C ASN A 100 8.04 2.59 6.10
N SER A 101 9.34 2.83 5.96
CA SER A 101 10.06 2.78 4.69
C SER A 101 10.98 1.57 4.62
N VAL A 102 11.07 1.00 3.43
CA VAL A 102 12.14 0.08 3.06
C VAL A 102 12.85 0.70 1.86
N ASP A 103 14.05 1.21 2.11
CA ASP A 103 14.84 1.93 1.11
C ASP A 103 16.00 1.08 0.59
N ASN A 104 16.37 1.36 -0.65
CA ASN A 104 17.51 0.83 -1.38
C ASN A 104 17.59 -0.70 -1.36
N THR A 105 16.44 -1.38 -1.36
CA THR A 105 16.39 -2.84 -1.34
C THR A 105 16.73 -3.39 -2.71
N THR A 106 17.78 -4.21 -2.79
CA THR A 106 18.18 -4.82 -4.06
C THR A 106 17.11 -5.77 -4.56
N VAL A 107 16.67 -5.58 -5.80
CA VAL A 107 15.75 -6.50 -6.47
C VAL A 107 16.44 -7.84 -6.69
N LEU A 108 15.78 -8.92 -6.26
CA LEU A 108 16.23 -10.28 -6.53
C LEU A 108 15.77 -10.72 -7.92
N GLY A 109 16.69 -11.32 -8.70
CA GLY A 109 16.43 -11.85 -10.04
C GLY A 109 15.75 -13.21 -10.06
#